data_AF-A0A0F6HFQ0-F1
#
_entry.id   AF-A0A0F6HFQ0-F1
#
_cell.length_a   1.000
_cell.length_b   1.000
_cell.length_c   1.000
_cell.angle_alpha   90.00
_cell.angle_beta   90.00
_cell.angle_gamma   90.00
#
_symmetry.space_group_name_H-M   'P 1'
#
loop_
_entity.id
_entity.type
_entity.pdbx_description
1 polymer ?
#
loop_
_entity_poly.entity_id
_entity_poly.type
_entity_poly.pdbx_seq_one_letter_code
_entity_poly.pdbx_strand_id
1 'polypeptide(L)'
;MRKWKVSLLVLFVFIRADYSYGVNPAFTPIPSSVTGSIVQKSTDSPKDKAIKVVIHDGRKFCYGPIFSGGESYIIVEQCSEQHVMNARYDVFQRISYNINNTWLCITAPEKVIKAEQIWDYVHLRPCTINDSLQRWVLQGNAFWTADGNYRLKDINWYGYISRNSGDNYNHTLDSSMNDWVKTVATPGNISLQTSIAWDLNNSWGNERYFIRGGGSGKNTTLLYYNPESGHLAQYNSISGSLYCMYSQMGRSNWNWVKWALCNDAVISKDNPAFWNVSLGTDEGGIITDYQGNILRVTRYGSNWGVVYTAKPDFVKTDIRNSPTSLFVVTKDLLN
;
A
#
# COMPACT_ATOMS: atom_id res chain seq x y z
N MET A 1 64.82 40.41 -4.91
CA MET A 1 63.42 40.01 -4.65
C MET A 1 63.11 38.74 -5.44
N ARG A 2 63.34 37.59 -4.82
CA ARG A 2 63.26 36.27 -5.46
C ARG A 2 61.84 35.73 -5.26
N LYS A 3 61.03 35.75 -6.33
CA LYS A 3 59.64 35.26 -6.34
C LYS A 3 59.65 33.75 -6.08
N TRP A 4 59.10 33.33 -4.94
CA TRP A 4 58.88 31.92 -4.63
C TRP A 4 57.59 31.47 -5.32
N LYS A 5 57.69 30.54 -6.26
CA LYS A 5 56.52 29.85 -6.81
C LYS A 5 56.11 28.78 -5.79
N VAL A 6 55.02 29.01 -5.07
CA VAL A 6 54.35 27.97 -4.30
C VAL A 6 53.66 27.05 -5.29
N SER A 7 54.12 25.81 -5.39
CA SER A 7 53.50 24.76 -6.20
C SER A 7 52.49 24.05 -5.31
N LEU A 8 51.20 24.28 -5.55
CA LEU A 8 50.11 23.63 -4.82
C LEU A 8 49.87 22.25 -5.46
N LEU A 9 50.34 21.19 -4.81
CA LEU A 9 50.08 19.82 -5.23
C LEU A 9 48.68 19.41 -4.74
N VAL A 10 47.67 19.50 -5.61
CA VAL A 10 46.32 19.02 -5.31
C VAL A 10 46.26 17.52 -5.53
N LEU A 11 46.31 16.76 -4.43
CA LEU A 11 46.17 15.30 -4.46
C LEU A 11 44.69 14.94 -4.62
N PHE A 12 44.27 14.56 -5.83
CA PHE A 12 42.94 14.00 -6.07
C PHE A 12 42.89 12.56 -5.56
N VAL A 13 42.40 12.37 -4.34
CA VAL A 13 42.06 11.04 -3.83
C VAL A 13 40.72 10.64 -4.46
N PHE A 14 40.78 9.83 -5.51
CA PHE A 14 39.60 9.13 -6.02
C PHE A 14 39.28 7.98 -5.06
N ILE A 15 38.41 8.24 -4.09
CA ILE A 15 37.76 7.17 -3.33
C ILE A 15 36.77 6.51 -4.31
N ARG A 16 37.11 5.33 -4.83
CA ARG A 16 36.08 4.43 -5.36
C ARG A 16 35.21 4.03 -4.17
N ALA A 17 34.07 4.68 -4.04
CA ALA A 17 32.97 4.13 -3.26
C ALA A 17 32.37 3.01 -4.13
N ASP A 18 32.88 1.80 -3.96
CA ASP A 18 32.16 0.61 -4.42
C ASP A 18 30.88 0.54 -3.57
N TYR A 19 29.80 1.11 -4.10
CA TYR A 19 28.46 0.83 -3.62
C TYR A 19 28.15 -0.62 -3.97
N SER A 20 28.62 -1.53 -3.11
CA SER A 20 28.03 -2.86 -3.01
C SER A 20 26.62 -2.63 -2.51
N TYR A 21 25.65 -2.57 -3.43
CA TYR A 21 24.27 -2.89 -3.10
C TYR A 21 24.31 -4.18 -2.30
N GLY A 22 23.81 -4.13 -1.06
CA GLY A 22 23.69 -5.31 -0.22
C GLY A 22 23.00 -6.38 -1.05
N VAL A 23 23.78 -7.37 -1.46
CA VAL A 23 23.27 -8.60 -2.04
C VAL A 23 22.29 -9.11 -1.00
N ASN A 24 20.99 -9.17 -1.36
CA ASN A 24 20.00 -9.90 -0.57
C ASN A 24 20.69 -11.19 -0.13
N PRO A 25 20.62 -11.59 1.16
CA PRO A 25 21.17 -12.88 1.56
C PRO A 25 20.59 -13.88 0.57
N ALA A 26 21.49 -14.50 -0.22
CA ALA A 26 21.12 -15.46 -1.22
C ALA A 26 20.12 -16.40 -0.56
N PHE A 27 18.93 -16.54 -1.15
CA PHE A 27 18.00 -17.58 -0.75
C PHE A 27 18.81 -18.87 -0.72
N THR A 28 19.17 -19.31 0.48
CA THR A 28 19.73 -20.63 0.68
C THR A 28 18.58 -21.54 0.30
N PRO A 29 18.69 -22.35 -0.76
CA PRO A 29 17.68 -23.35 -1.03
C PRO A 29 17.58 -24.18 0.24
N ILE A 30 16.38 -24.20 0.84
CA ILE A 30 16.11 -25.06 1.98
C ILE A 30 16.57 -26.45 1.58
N PRO A 31 17.49 -27.09 2.32
CA PRO A 31 17.89 -28.46 2.00
C PRO A 31 16.63 -29.31 1.92
N SER A 32 16.46 -30.04 0.82
CA SER A 32 15.29 -30.85 0.47
C SER A 32 15.03 -32.04 1.42
N SER A 33 15.51 -31.97 2.65
CA SER A 33 15.47 -33.03 3.66
C SER A 33 14.66 -32.65 4.91
N VAL A 34 13.70 -31.73 4.82
CA VAL A 34 12.67 -31.56 5.87
C VAL A 34 11.43 -32.36 5.46
N THR A 35 11.47 -33.67 5.66
CA THR A 35 10.33 -34.59 5.51
C THR A 35 9.39 -34.53 6.71
N GLY A 36 9.04 -33.33 7.15
CA GLY A 36 8.02 -33.08 8.17
C GLY A 36 6.97 -32.15 7.60
N SER A 37 5.69 -32.51 7.68
CA SER A 37 4.63 -31.57 7.33
C SER A 37 4.70 -30.39 8.30
N ILE A 38 4.95 -29.18 7.80
CA ILE A 38 4.75 -27.97 8.59
C ILE A 38 3.25 -27.92 8.90
N VAL A 39 2.89 -28.18 10.16
CA VAL A 39 1.50 -28.04 10.61
C VAL A 39 1.20 -26.56 10.68
N GLN A 40 0.53 -26.04 9.66
CA GLN A 40 0.09 -24.64 9.64
C GLN A 40 -1.07 -24.48 10.64
N LYS A 41 -0.82 -23.75 11.73
CA LYS A 41 -1.86 -23.39 12.67
C LYS A 41 -2.79 -22.36 12.01
N SER A 42 -4.09 -22.64 12.01
CA SER A 42 -5.09 -21.65 11.57
C SER A 42 -5.02 -20.40 12.46
N THR A 43 -5.34 -19.26 11.87
CA THR A 43 -5.60 -18.03 12.61
C THR A 43 -6.76 -18.21 13.58
N ASP A 44 -6.72 -17.45 14.66
CA ASP A 44 -7.80 -17.37 15.64
C ASP A 44 -8.97 -16.56 15.05
N SER A 45 -10.17 -16.78 15.60
CA SER A 45 -11.31 -15.88 15.35
C SER A 45 -10.99 -14.47 15.87
N PRO A 46 -11.23 -13.41 15.08
CA PRO A 46 -10.96 -12.05 15.50
C PRO A 46 -11.74 -11.66 16.77
N LYS A 47 -11.10 -10.90 17.65
CA LYS A 47 -11.71 -10.35 18.89
C LYS A 47 -11.89 -8.84 18.80
N ASP A 48 -12.35 -8.36 17.65
CA ASP A 48 -12.39 -6.93 17.30
C ASP A 48 -13.06 -6.10 18.41
N LYS A 49 -12.36 -5.07 18.87
CA LYS A 49 -12.85 -4.18 19.94
C LYS A 49 -12.14 -2.83 19.90
N ALA A 50 -12.73 -1.82 20.51
CA ALA A 50 -12.10 -0.50 20.64
C ALA A 50 -10.73 -0.60 21.35
N ILE A 51 -9.72 0.07 20.79
CA ILE A 51 -8.37 0.08 21.35
C ILE A 51 -8.32 1.05 22.51
N LYS A 52 -8.21 0.51 23.74
CA LYS A 52 -8.09 1.30 24.96
C LYS A 52 -6.63 1.60 25.26
N VAL A 53 -6.35 2.87 25.51
CA VAL A 53 -5.01 3.37 25.87
C VAL A 53 -5.03 4.10 27.21
N VAL A 54 -3.91 4.03 27.90
CA VAL A 54 -3.58 4.80 29.10
C VAL A 54 -2.56 5.85 28.69
N ILE A 55 -2.96 7.13 28.75
CA ILE A 55 -2.10 8.25 28.36
C ILE A 55 -1.14 8.65 29.50
N HIS A 56 -0.25 9.60 29.23
CA HIS A 56 0.84 10.04 30.11
C HIS A 56 0.43 10.45 31.54
N ASP A 57 -0.83 10.86 31.76
CA ASP A 57 -1.37 11.23 33.08
C ASP A 57 -2.15 10.09 33.78
N GLY A 58 -2.15 8.89 33.21
CA GLY A 58 -2.81 7.70 33.76
C GLY A 58 -4.30 7.57 33.42
N ARG A 59 -4.90 8.56 32.76
CA ARG A 59 -6.30 8.47 32.30
C ARG A 59 -6.44 7.51 31.12
N LYS A 60 -7.64 6.93 31.01
CA LYS A 60 -7.98 5.94 29.99
C LYS A 60 -8.81 6.57 28.88
N PHE A 61 -8.40 6.31 27.65
CA PHE A 61 -9.05 6.80 26.45
C PHE A 61 -9.11 5.67 25.41
N CYS A 62 -9.72 5.94 24.27
CA CYS A 62 -9.76 5.04 23.14
C CYS A 62 -9.21 5.71 21.88
N TYR A 63 -8.70 4.88 20.96
CA TYR A 63 -8.46 5.35 19.60
C TYR A 63 -9.79 5.51 18.84
N GLY A 64 -9.88 6.60 18.08
CA GLY A 64 -10.98 6.89 17.15
C GLY A 64 -10.43 7.27 15.78
N PRO A 65 -10.80 6.58 14.69
CA PRO A 65 -10.50 7.03 13.33
C PRO A 65 -11.35 8.26 12.95
N ILE A 66 -10.71 9.28 12.37
CA ILE A 66 -11.39 10.50 11.89
C ILE A 66 -10.89 10.93 10.50
N PHE A 67 -11.78 11.52 9.70
CA PHE A 67 -11.45 12.17 8.44
C PHE A 67 -11.67 13.68 8.59
N SER A 68 -10.60 14.46 8.48
CA SER A 68 -10.63 15.91 8.68
C SER A 68 -9.48 16.58 7.93
N GLY A 69 -9.66 17.85 7.52
CA GLY A 69 -8.58 18.62 6.89
C GLY A 69 -8.03 18.03 5.57
N GLY A 70 -8.78 17.16 4.89
CA GLY A 70 -8.35 16.49 3.67
C GLY A 70 -7.53 15.21 3.90
N GLU A 71 -7.45 14.72 5.14
CA GLU A 71 -6.78 13.49 5.49
C GLU A 71 -7.51 12.68 6.55
N SER A 72 -6.99 11.49 6.80
CA SER A 72 -7.45 10.56 7.82
C SER A 72 -6.43 10.42 8.94
N TYR A 73 -6.91 10.31 10.17
CA TYR A 73 -6.08 10.28 11.37
C TYR A 73 -6.62 9.26 12.37
N ILE A 74 -5.78 8.91 13.34
CA ILE A 74 -6.20 8.30 14.60
C ILE A 74 -6.14 9.38 15.68
N ILE A 75 -7.25 9.58 16.38
CA ILE A 75 -7.31 10.45 17.56
C ILE A 75 -7.46 9.62 18.83
N VAL A 76 -7.11 10.22 19.96
CA VAL A 76 -7.34 9.71 21.31
C VAL A 76 -8.50 10.50 21.91
N GLU A 77 -9.60 9.84 22.22
CA GLU A 77 -10.82 10.47 22.74
C GLU A 77 -11.55 9.58 23.75
N GLN A 78 -12.62 10.09 24.37
CA GLN A 78 -13.36 9.30 25.36
C GLN A 78 -13.92 8.04 24.70
N CYS A 79 -13.85 6.90 25.39
CA CYS A 79 -14.27 5.62 24.82
C CYS A 79 -15.75 5.52 24.45
N SER A 80 -16.57 6.48 24.86
CA SER A 80 -17.99 6.60 24.51
C SER A 80 -18.26 7.49 23.30
N GLU A 81 -17.25 8.15 22.74
CA GLU A 81 -17.43 9.04 21.59
C GLU A 81 -17.75 8.28 20.31
N GLN A 82 -18.43 8.97 19.39
CA GLN A 82 -18.97 8.38 18.17
C GLN A 82 -17.91 7.85 17.19
N HIS A 83 -16.69 8.39 17.19
CA HIS A 83 -15.65 7.92 16.26
C HIS A 83 -14.96 6.66 16.77
N VAL A 84 -15.09 6.33 18.07
CA VAL A 84 -14.50 5.12 18.64
C VAL A 84 -15.21 3.89 18.06
N MET A 85 -14.43 3.02 17.42
CA MET A 85 -14.93 1.80 16.81
C MET A 85 -13.99 0.61 17.03
N ASN A 86 -14.52 -0.58 16.75
CA ASN A 86 -13.78 -1.81 16.93
C ASN A 86 -12.63 -1.91 15.92
N ALA A 87 -11.44 -2.23 16.43
CA ALA A 87 -10.26 -2.47 15.63
C ALA A 87 -9.83 -3.94 15.69
N ARG A 88 -9.12 -4.36 14.66
CA ARG A 88 -8.47 -5.66 14.58
C ARG A 88 -6.96 -5.51 14.59
N TYR A 89 -6.28 -6.38 15.33
CA TYR A 89 -4.85 -6.62 15.19
C TYR A 89 -4.67 -8.00 14.59
N ASP A 90 -4.17 -8.08 13.36
CA ASP A 90 -4.18 -9.32 12.57
C ASP A 90 -2.81 -10.02 12.50
N VAL A 91 -2.80 -11.21 11.89
CA VAL A 91 -1.59 -12.03 11.68
C VAL A 91 -0.48 -11.31 10.91
N PHE A 92 -0.81 -10.28 10.12
CA PHE A 92 0.17 -9.44 9.43
C PHE A 92 0.68 -8.27 10.28
N GLN A 93 0.31 -8.23 11.55
CA GLN A 93 0.68 -7.18 12.51
C GLN A 93 0.09 -5.81 12.14
N ARG A 94 -1.06 -5.79 11.45
CA ARG A 94 -1.72 -4.55 11.08
C ARG A 94 -2.79 -4.19 12.09
N ILE A 95 -2.94 -2.90 12.38
CA ILE A 95 -4.03 -2.37 13.20
C ILE A 95 -5.06 -1.78 12.25
N SER A 96 -6.21 -2.43 12.10
CA SER A 96 -7.19 -2.11 11.07
C SER A 96 -8.57 -1.78 11.63
N TYR A 97 -9.27 -0.88 10.95
CA TYR A 97 -10.67 -0.52 11.16
C TYR A 97 -11.48 -0.85 9.91
N ASN A 98 -12.68 -1.40 10.11
CA ASN A 98 -13.65 -1.56 9.01
C ASN A 98 -14.58 -0.34 8.99
N ILE A 99 -14.38 0.54 8.02
CA ILE A 99 -15.13 1.78 7.85
C ILE A 99 -15.88 1.69 6.52
N ASN A 100 -17.21 1.65 6.57
CA ASN A 100 -18.08 1.52 5.39
C ASN A 100 -17.69 0.32 4.49
N ASN A 101 -17.44 -0.85 5.10
CA ASN A 101 -16.98 -2.07 4.42
C ASN A 101 -15.61 -1.94 3.72
N THR A 102 -14.80 -0.95 4.10
CA THR A 102 -13.41 -0.81 3.65
C THR A 102 -12.48 -0.99 4.83
N TRP A 103 -11.48 -1.84 4.69
CA TRP A 103 -10.47 -2.05 5.74
C TRP A 103 -9.36 -1.02 5.59
N LEU A 104 -9.26 -0.14 6.58
CA LEU A 104 -8.22 0.87 6.66
C LEU A 104 -7.28 0.60 7.84
N CYS A 105 -5.98 0.66 7.59
CA CYS A 105 -4.92 0.33 8.51
C CYS A 105 -4.19 1.59 8.97
N ILE A 106 -3.84 1.63 10.26
CA ILE A 106 -2.92 2.64 10.80
C ILE A 106 -1.59 2.49 10.07
N THR A 107 -1.15 3.56 9.41
CA THR A 107 0.03 3.56 8.54
C THR A 107 1.02 4.61 9.04
N ALA A 108 2.27 4.19 9.22
CA ALA A 108 3.34 5.09 9.59
C ALA A 108 3.64 6.08 8.45
N PRO A 109 3.92 7.36 8.76
CA PRO A 109 4.27 8.36 7.75
C PRO A 109 5.63 8.04 7.10
N GLU A 110 5.60 7.74 5.80
CA GLU A 110 6.77 7.30 5.01
C GLU A 110 7.96 8.28 5.13
N LYS A 111 7.70 9.58 5.11
CA LYS A 111 8.73 10.62 5.21
C LYS A 111 9.49 10.59 6.53
N VAL A 112 8.84 10.19 7.63
CA VAL A 112 9.50 10.04 8.94
C VAL A 112 10.41 8.80 8.92
N ILE A 113 9.90 7.69 8.37
CA ILE A 113 10.67 6.45 8.21
C ILE A 113 11.91 6.68 7.34
N LYS A 114 11.77 7.43 6.24
CA LYS A 114 12.85 7.78 5.31
C LYS A 114 13.78 8.91 5.76
N ALA A 115 13.60 9.46 6.96
CA ALA A 115 14.42 10.57 7.48
C ALA A 115 14.25 11.91 6.77
N GLU A 116 13.18 12.09 6.00
CA GLU A 116 12.85 13.35 5.33
C GLU A 116 12.14 14.31 6.29
N GLN A 117 11.48 13.78 7.33
CA GLN A 117 10.83 14.53 8.40
C GLN A 117 11.18 13.94 9.77
N ILE A 118 11.13 14.77 10.80
CA ILE A 118 11.45 14.37 12.18
C ILE A 118 10.29 13.62 12.81
N TRP A 119 9.07 14.12 12.60
CA TRP A 119 7.83 13.58 13.14
C TRP A 119 6.69 13.88 12.17
N ASP A 120 5.63 13.09 12.24
CA ASP A 120 4.36 13.35 11.55
C ASP A 120 3.27 12.45 12.16
N TYR A 121 2.01 12.78 11.88
CA TYR A 121 0.86 12.00 12.30
C TYR A 121 0.79 10.65 11.57
N VAL A 122 0.19 9.66 12.22
CA VAL A 122 -0.19 8.41 11.54
C VAL A 122 -1.51 8.59 10.82
N HIS A 123 -1.64 7.94 9.68
CA HIS A 123 -2.82 8.05 8.83
C HIS A 123 -3.48 6.71 8.60
N LEU A 124 -4.74 6.75 8.16
CA LEU A 124 -5.44 5.56 7.69
C LEU A 124 -5.24 5.41 6.18
N ARG A 125 -4.82 4.21 5.76
CA ARG A 125 -4.70 3.82 4.35
C ARG A 125 -5.37 2.47 4.15
N PRO A 126 -5.81 2.12 2.93
CA PRO A 126 -6.31 0.78 2.68
C PRO A 126 -5.31 -0.27 3.16
N CYS A 127 -5.83 -1.26 3.89
CA CYS A 127 -5.02 -2.32 4.44
C CYS A 127 -4.38 -3.12 3.31
N THR A 128 -3.06 -3.29 3.35
CA THR A 128 -2.33 -4.12 2.40
C THR A 128 -1.33 -5.01 3.11
N ILE A 129 -0.98 -6.15 2.51
CA ILE A 129 -0.08 -7.13 3.14
C ILE A 129 1.40 -6.90 2.80
N ASN A 130 1.67 -6.12 1.75
CA ASN A 130 3.02 -5.80 1.27
C ASN A 130 3.53 -4.42 1.72
N ASP A 131 2.73 -3.63 2.43
CA ASP A 131 3.17 -2.34 2.99
C ASP A 131 3.74 -2.50 4.40
N SER A 132 5.06 -2.35 4.52
CA SER A 132 5.76 -2.43 5.80
C SER A 132 5.40 -1.28 6.76
N LEU A 133 4.89 -0.15 6.25
CA LEU A 133 4.47 0.98 7.07
C LEU A 133 3.20 0.70 7.87
N GLN A 134 2.46 -0.37 7.52
CA GLN A 134 1.24 -0.79 8.21
C GLN A 134 1.50 -1.81 9.32
N ARG A 135 2.76 -2.24 9.49
CA ARG A 135 3.14 -3.26 10.46
C ARG A 135 3.55 -2.63 11.79
N TRP A 136 2.86 -3.04 12.84
CA TRP A 136 3.06 -2.58 14.21
C TRP A 136 3.38 -3.74 15.15
N VAL A 137 4.51 -3.69 15.83
CA VAL A 137 4.93 -4.69 16.82
C VAL A 137 4.65 -4.19 18.24
N LEU A 138 4.32 -5.10 19.14
CA LEU A 138 4.10 -4.79 20.55
C LEU A 138 5.41 -4.83 21.33
N GLN A 139 5.76 -3.72 22.00
CA GLN A 139 6.87 -3.69 22.97
C GLN A 139 6.48 -2.80 24.16
N GLY A 140 6.60 -3.32 25.38
CA GLY A 140 6.26 -2.57 26.60
C GLY A 140 4.82 -2.05 26.62
N ASN A 141 3.86 -2.86 26.14
CA ASN A 141 2.45 -2.49 25.97
C ASN A 141 2.23 -1.25 25.08
N ALA A 142 3.15 -0.93 24.18
CA ALA A 142 2.97 0.11 23.19
C ALA A 142 3.18 -0.48 21.78
N PHE A 143 2.59 0.18 20.78
CA PHE A 143 2.84 -0.13 19.39
C PHE A 143 4.10 0.57 18.90
N TRP A 144 4.90 -0.16 18.17
CA TRP A 144 6.12 0.32 17.53
C TRP A 144 6.09 -0.06 16.05
N THR A 145 6.76 0.70 15.21
CA THR A 145 7.01 0.32 13.82
C THR A 145 7.69 -1.05 13.75
N ALA A 146 7.55 -1.75 12.62
CA ALA A 146 8.04 -3.13 12.46
C ALA A 146 9.53 -3.33 12.79
N ASP A 147 10.35 -2.30 12.57
CA ASP A 147 11.78 -2.26 12.90
C ASP A 147 12.08 -1.97 14.38
N GLY A 148 11.05 -1.66 15.17
CA GLY A 148 11.15 -1.30 16.59
C GLY A 148 11.70 0.09 16.85
N ASN A 149 11.90 0.93 15.83
CA ASN A 149 12.60 2.21 15.99
C ASN A 149 11.69 3.33 16.50
N TYR A 150 10.41 3.32 16.11
CA TYR A 150 9.50 4.43 16.40
C TYR A 150 8.24 3.94 17.11
N ARG A 151 7.98 4.52 18.28
CA ARG A 151 6.78 4.25 19.07
C ARG A 151 5.61 5.10 18.60
N LEU A 152 4.42 4.51 18.53
CA LEU A 152 3.15 5.25 18.39
C LEU A 152 2.86 6.01 19.68
N LYS A 153 2.72 7.33 19.55
CA LYS A 153 2.46 8.29 20.63
C LYS A 153 1.25 9.15 20.24
N ASP A 154 0.82 10.05 21.12
CA ASP A 154 -0.24 11.02 20.81
C ASP A 154 0.24 12.46 21.05
N ILE A 155 -0.15 13.43 20.22
CA ILE A 155 0.09 14.85 20.49
C ILE A 155 -1.12 15.65 20.02
N ASN A 156 -1.58 16.59 20.85
CA ASN A 156 -2.83 17.32 20.61
C ASN A 156 -4.04 16.40 20.33
N TRP A 157 -4.06 15.21 20.97
CA TRP A 157 -5.05 14.15 20.76
C TRP A 157 -4.90 13.35 19.46
N TYR A 158 -3.87 13.55 18.64
CA TYR A 158 -3.65 12.82 17.40
C TYR A 158 -2.48 11.84 17.51
N GLY A 159 -2.64 10.64 16.98
CA GLY A 159 -1.59 9.62 16.91
C GLY A 159 -0.46 10.05 15.99
N TYR A 160 0.79 9.88 16.44
CA TYR A 160 1.98 10.28 15.69
C TYR A 160 3.18 9.39 16.01
N ILE A 161 4.22 9.47 15.16
CA ILE A 161 5.55 8.93 15.45
C ILE A 161 6.60 10.02 15.29
N SER A 162 7.74 9.83 15.97
CA SER A 162 8.88 10.75 15.88
C SER A 162 10.20 10.01 15.96
N ARG A 163 11.20 10.53 15.25
CA ARG A 163 12.60 10.09 15.31
C ARG A 163 13.32 10.57 16.57
N ASN A 164 12.77 11.56 17.26
CA ASN A 164 13.32 12.03 18.52
C ASN A 164 12.80 11.17 19.67
N SER A 165 13.68 10.37 20.27
CA SER A 165 13.34 9.48 21.38
C SER A 165 12.77 10.22 22.59
N GLY A 166 13.22 11.46 22.82
CA GLY A 166 12.77 12.34 23.91
C GLY A 166 11.42 13.02 23.71
N ASP A 167 10.77 12.88 22.55
CA ASP A 167 9.44 13.49 22.35
C ASP A 167 8.41 12.88 23.31
N ASN A 168 7.56 13.74 23.88
CA ASN A 168 6.66 13.43 25.00
C ASN A 168 5.43 12.59 24.59
N TYR A 169 4.49 12.42 25.54
CA TYR A 169 3.16 11.83 25.30
C TYR A 169 3.17 10.38 24.85
N ASN A 170 4.02 9.60 25.49
CA ASN A 170 3.93 8.15 25.48
C ASN A 170 2.58 7.71 26.08
N HIS A 171 1.85 6.86 25.36
CA HIS A 171 0.71 6.11 25.89
C HIS A 171 0.93 4.61 25.74
N THR A 172 0.24 3.83 26.56
CA THR A 172 0.30 2.35 26.54
C THR A 172 -1.10 1.77 26.37
N LEU A 173 -1.19 0.52 25.94
CA LEU A 173 -2.43 -0.23 25.93
C LEU A 173 -2.91 -0.48 27.35
N ASP A 174 -4.20 -0.30 27.57
CA ASP A 174 -4.85 -0.70 28.82
C ASP A 174 -4.78 -2.23 28.99
N SER A 175 -4.72 -2.69 30.23
CA SER A 175 -4.61 -4.13 30.53
C SER A 175 -5.76 -4.97 29.98
N SER A 176 -6.93 -4.35 29.74
CA SER A 176 -8.04 -5.02 29.06
C SER A 176 -7.70 -5.46 27.62
N MET A 177 -6.66 -4.90 26.99
CA MET A 177 -6.23 -5.24 25.63
C MET A 177 -5.39 -6.53 25.56
N ASN A 178 -4.97 -7.12 26.68
CA ASN A 178 -4.07 -8.27 26.73
C ASN A 178 -4.50 -9.46 25.87
N ASP A 179 -5.77 -9.85 25.94
CA ASP A 179 -6.27 -10.98 25.15
C ASP A 179 -6.40 -10.64 23.67
N TRP A 180 -6.68 -9.37 23.35
CA TRP A 180 -6.82 -8.90 21.98
C TRP A 180 -5.48 -8.90 21.25
N VAL A 181 -4.42 -8.37 21.87
CA VAL A 181 -3.08 -8.35 21.26
C VAL A 181 -2.45 -9.73 21.11
N LYS A 182 -2.85 -10.70 21.93
CA LYS A 182 -2.38 -12.10 21.86
C LYS A 182 -3.15 -12.93 20.83
N THR A 183 -4.26 -12.42 20.30
CA THR A 183 -5.07 -13.14 19.31
C THR A 183 -4.39 -13.06 17.96
N VAL A 184 -4.08 -14.20 17.33
CA VAL A 184 -3.52 -14.25 15.98
C VAL A 184 -4.69 -14.17 14.98
N ALA A 185 -5.31 -13.00 14.87
CA ALA A 185 -6.58 -12.86 14.17
C ALA A 185 -6.44 -13.02 12.65
N THR A 186 -7.46 -13.62 12.05
CA THR A 186 -7.64 -13.65 10.59
C THR A 186 -7.73 -12.21 10.04
N PRO A 187 -6.98 -11.86 8.98
CA PRO A 187 -6.98 -10.50 8.43
C PRO A 187 -8.36 -10.08 7.92
N GLY A 188 -8.62 -8.77 7.89
CA GLY A 188 -9.86 -8.22 7.34
C GLY A 188 -9.95 -8.34 5.80
N ASN A 189 -8.81 -8.13 5.13
CA ASN A 189 -8.60 -8.34 3.71
C ASN A 189 -7.14 -8.75 3.45
N ILE A 190 -6.85 -9.18 2.22
CA ILE A 190 -5.49 -9.53 1.76
C ILE A 190 -5.05 -8.68 0.56
N SER A 191 -5.47 -7.40 0.53
CA SER A 191 -5.14 -6.51 -0.57
C SER A 191 -3.64 -6.23 -0.67
N LEU A 192 -3.22 -5.82 -1.86
CA LEU A 192 -1.83 -5.51 -2.23
C LEU A 192 -1.75 -4.08 -2.73
N GLN A 193 -0.81 -3.31 -2.20
CA GLN A 193 -0.48 -1.99 -2.72
C GLN A 193 0.37 -2.17 -3.98
N THR A 194 -0.01 -1.53 -5.07
CA THR A 194 0.67 -1.66 -6.35
C THR A 194 0.58 -0.38 -7.16
N SER A 195 1.17 -0.39 -8.34
CA SER A 195 0.94 0.57 -9.40
C SER A 195 0.91 -0.17 -10.73
N ILE A 196 0.14 0.33 -11.70
CA ILE A 196 0.13 -0.21 -13.06
C ILE A 196 0.62 0.89 -13.99
N ALA A 197 1.67 0.59 -14.72
CA ALA A 197 2.33 1.51 -15.63
C ALA A 197 2.45 0.93 -17.04
N TRP A 198 2.70 1.80 -18.00
CA TRP A 198 3.01 1.46 -19.38
C TRP A 198 4.09 2.40 -19.90
N ASP A 199 4.86 1.90 -20.85
CA ASP A 199 6.02 2.59 -21.38
C ASP A 199 5.72 3.10 -22.81
N LEU A 200 6.19 4.30 -23.10
CA LEU A 200 6.06 4.98 -24.38
C LEU A 200 7.45 5.30 -24.92
N ASN A 201 7.87 4.56 -25.94
CA ASN A 201 9.11 4.85 -26.66
C ASN A 201 8.88 5.95 -27.68
N ASN A 202 9.69 7.01 -27.62
CA ASN A 202 9.74 8.08 -28.60
C ASN A 202 11.19 8.41 -28.98
N SER A 203 11.40 9.36 -29.90
CA SER A 203 12.72 9.76 -30.39
C SER A 203 13.63 10.37 -29.32
N TRP A 204 13.09 10.77 -28.18
CA TRP A 204 13.81 11.43 -27.07
C TRP A 204 14.03 10.48 -25.87
N GLY A 205 13.51 9.26 -25.91
CA GLY A 205 13.72 8.25 -24.89
C GLY A 205 12.48 7.38 -24.64
N ASN A 206 12.59 6.52 -23.63
CA ASN A 206 11.46 5.76 -23.09
C ASN A 206 10.86 6.53 -21.91
N GLU A 207 9.54 6.76 -21.97
CA GLU A 207 8.79 7.46 -20.95
C GLU A 207 7.77 6.54 -20.27
N ARG A 208 7.78 6.51 -18.93
CA ARG A 208 6.82 5.73 -18.14
C ARG A 208 5.61 6.55 -17.71
N TYR A 209 4.43 5.94 -17.81
CA TYR A 209 3.16 6.52 -17.39
C TYR A 209 2.37 5.54 -16.53
N PHE A 210 1.76 6.03 -15.45
CA PHE A 210 0.98 5.26 -14.50
C PHE A 210 -0.52 5.48 -14.72
N ILE A 211 -1.28 4.39 -14.72
CA ILE A 211 -2.74 4.41 -14.86
C ILE A 211 -3.37 5.06 -13.64
N ARG A 212 -4.38 5.90 -13.89
CA ARG A 212 -5.25 6.51 -12.87
C ARG A 212 -6.67 6.64 -13.40
N GLY A 213 -7.60 7.02 -12.52
CA GLY A 213 -8.96 7.40 -12.89
C GLY A 213 -8.98 8.39 -14.06
N GLY A 214 -9.52 7.94 -15.20
CA GLY A 214 -9.71 8.76 -16.39
C GLY A 214 -8.48 9.00 -17.28
N GLY A 215 -7.33 8.36 -17.03
CA GLY A 215 -6.16 8.51 -17.89
C GLY A 215 -4.86 7.96 -17.30
N SER A 216 -3.74 8.53 -17.73
CA SER A 216 -2.41 8.20 -17.21
C SER A 216 -1.61 9.44 -16.85
N GLY A 217 -0.66 9.31 -15.92
CA GLY A 217 0.19 10.40 -15.45
C GLY A 217 1.65 10.00 -15.27
N LYS A 218 2.54 10.98 -15.13
CA LYS A 218 3.99 10.75 -14.90
C LYS A 218 4.31 10.29 -13.48
N ASN A 219 3.53 10.74 -12.51
CA ASN A 219 3.72 10.37 -11.12
C ASN A 219 3.13 8.98 -10.87
N THR A 220 3.83 8.19 -10.05
CA THR A 220 3.33 6.91 -9.57
C THR A 220 1.95 7.10 -8.95
N THR A 221 0.97 6.33 -9.43
CA THR A 221 -0.36 6.28 -8.86
C THR A 221 -0.50 4.99 -8.08
N LEU A 222 -0.77 5.10 -6.78
CA LEU A 222 -1.04 3.94 -5.93
C LEU A 222 -2.41 3.35 -6.28
N LEU A 223 -2.42 2.04 -6.43
CA LEU A 223 -3.59 1.19 -6.63
C LEU A 223 -3.59 0.10 -5.57
N TYR A 224 -4.79 -0.38 -5.24
CA TYR A 224 -5.00 -1.44 -4.27
C TYR A 224 -5.68 -2.60 -4.99
N TYR A 225 -4.97 -3.71 -5.10
CA TYR A 225 -5.47 -4.94 -5.71
C TYR A 225 -5.90 -5.92 -4.63
N ASN A 226 -7.17 -6.31 -4.59
CA ASN A 226 -7.64 -7.36 -3.70
C ASN A 226 -7.80 -8.67 -4.49
N PRO A 227 -7.00 -9.72 -4.25
CA PRO A 227 -7.08 -10.97 -5.01
C PRO A 227 -8.34 -11.80 -4.70
N GLU A 228 -9.03 -11.56 -3.58
CA GLU A 228 -10.28 -12.26 -3.26
C GLU A 228 -11.47 -11.69 -4.04
N SER A 229 -11.55 -10.36 -4.15
CA SER A 229 -12.60 -9.66 -4.88
C SER A 229 -12.24 -9.31 -6.32
N GLY A 230 -10.97 -9.42 -6.71
CA GLY A 230 -10.46 -8.96 -8.00
C GLY A 230 -10.50 -7.44 -8.19
N HIS A 231 -10.82 -6.66 -7.15
CA HIS A 231 -10.90 -5.20 -7.25
C HIS A 231 -9.51 -4.60 -7.50
N LEU A 232 -9.42 -3.73 -8.50
CA LEU A 232 -8.33 -2.76 -8.70
C LEU A 232 -8.85 -1.37 -8.37
N ALA A 233 -8.41 -0.79 -7.26
CA ALA A 233 -9.00 0.43 -6.71
C ALA A 233 -7.99 1.58 -6.51
N GLN A 234 -8.48 2.80 -6.68
CA GLN A 234 -7.85 4.02 -6.17
C GLN A 234 -8.49 4.41 -4.83
N TYR A 235 -7.70 5.04 -3.96
CA TYR A 235 -8.16 5.52 -2.66
C TYR A 235 -8.27 7.03 -2.62
N ASN A 236 -9.36 7.53 -2.04
CA ASN A 236 -9.54 8.94 -1.72
C ASN A 236 -9.35 9.15 -0.21
N SER A 237 -8.24 9.78 0.19
CA SER A 237 -7.90 10.06 1.58
C SER A 237 -8.86 11.02 2.28
N ILE A 238 -9.55 11.88 1.54
CA ILE A 238 -10.49 12.87 2.09
C ILE A 238 -11.74 12.16 2.62
N SER A 239 -12.24 11.17 1.90
CA SER A 239 -13.51 10.49 2.22
C SER A 239 -13.34 9.05 2.70
N GLY A 240 -12.11 8.52 2.72
CA GLY A 240 -11.85 7.11 3.04
C GLY A 240 -12.40 6.13 2.01
N SER A 241 -12.75 6.60 0.82
CA SER A 241 -13.50 5.83 -0.18
C SER A 241 -12.59 5.15 -1.20
N LEU A 242 -13.00 3.97 -1.67
CA LEU A 242 -12.36 3.28 -2.78
C LEU A 242 -13.13 3.51 -4.09
N TYR A 243 -12.39 3.70 -5.17
CA TYR A 243 -12.91 3.80 -6.54
C TYR A 243 -12.30 2.67 -7.36
N CYS A 244 -13.11 1.66 -7.68
CA CYS A 244 -12.69 0.50 -8.43
C CYS A 244 -12.79 0.76 -9.94
N MET A 245 -11.91 0.10 -10.69
CA MET A 245 -11.99 0.01 -12.14
C MET A 245 -13.05 -1.03 -12.54
N TYR A 246 -13.94 -0.68 -13.46
CA TYR A 246 -15.01 -1.52 -13.98
C TYR A 246 -14.84 -1.70 -15.49
N SER A 247 -14.90 -2.94 -15.95
CA SER A 247 -15.11 -3.24 -17.36
C SER A 247 -16.53 -2.81 -17.77
N GLN A 248 -16.66 -2.25 -18.97
CA GLN A 248 -17.97 -1.92 -19.56
C GLN A 248 -18.24 -2.77 -20.81
N MET A 249 -17.61 -3.95 -20.88
CA MET A 249 -17.77 -4.84 -22.03
C MET A 249 -19.22 -5.29 -22.20
N GLY A 250 -19.62 -5.31 -23.46
CA GLY A 250 -20.95 -5.72 -23.90
C GLY A 250 -20.85 -6.35 -25.29
N ARG A 251 -21.77 -5.98 -26.19
CA ARG A 251 -21.79 -6.54 -27.55
C ARG A 251 -20.59 -6.08 -28.40
N SER A 252 -20.11 -4.85 -28.18
CA SER A 252 -18.97 -4.25 -28.87
C SER A 252 -17.68 -5.07 -28.71
N ASN A 253 -16.72 -4.85 -29.61
CA ASN A 253 -15.42 -5.50 -29.58
C ASN A 253 -14.46 -4.88 -28.54
N TRP A 254 -14.76 -3.66 -28.08
CA TRP A 254 -14.03 -2.96 -27.05
C TRP A 254 -14.95 -1.94 -26.36
N ASN A 255 -14.60 -1.52 -25.14
CA ASN A 255 -15.24 -0.40 -24.45
C ASN A 255 -14.31 0.22 -23.39
N TRP A 256 -14.49 1.51 -23.09
CA TRP A 256 -13.75 2.21 -22.04
C TRP A 256 -14.01 1.59 -20.67
N VAL A 257 -13.03 1.69 -19.76
CA VAL A 257 -13.28 1.35 -18.35
C VAL A 257 -13.97 2.51 -17.64
N LYS A 258 -14.74 2.19 -16.61
CA LYS A 258 -15.33 3.17 -15.70
C LYS A 258 -14.66 3.07 -14.34
N TRP A 259 -14.47 4.20 -13.67
CA TRP A 259 -14.09 4.23 -12.25
C TRP A 259 -15.32 4.59 -11.43
N ALA A 260 -15.64 3.78 -10.42
CA ALA A 260 -16.83 3.99 -9.60
C ALA A 260 -16.60 3.55 -8.15
N LEU A 261 -17.38 4.13 -7.23
CA LEU A 261 -17.32 3.81 -5.81
C LEU A 261 -17.46 2.29 -5.58
N CYS A 262 -16.63 1.75 -4.70
CA CYS A 262 -16.64 0.36 -4.27
C CYS A 262 -16.14 0.25 -2.82
N ASN A 263 -16.03 -0.98 -2.32
CA ASN A 263 -15.50 -1.32 -1.00
C ASN A 263 -14.84 -2.72 -1.03
N ASP A 264 -14.42 -3.24 0.12
CA ASP A 264 -13.77 -4.56 0.23
C ASP A 264 -14.76 -5.74 0.33
N ALA A 265 -16.05 -5.53 0.07
CA ALA A 265 -17.01 -6.63 0.07
C ALA A 265 -16.64 -7.66 -0.99
N VAL A 266 -16.81 -8.95 -0.64
CA VAL A 266 -16.63 -10.05 -1.59
C VAL A 266 -17.68 -9.92 -2.69
N ILE A 267 -17.21 -9.88 -3.94
CA ILE A 267 -18.07 -9.85 -5.13
C ILE A 267 -18.00 -11.17 -5.88
N SER A 268 -19.00 -11.45 -6.71
CA SER A 268 -18.94 -12.57 -7.66
C SER A 268 -17.79 -12.35 -8.64
N LYS A 269 -17.15 -13.45 -9.07
CA LYS A 269 -16.15 -13.41 -10.15
C LYS A 269 -16.74 -12.96 -11.49
N ASP A 270 -18.06 -13.02 -11.66
CA ASP A 270 -18.77 -12.51 -12.85
C ASP A 270 -19.10 -11.01 -12.78
N ASN A 271 -18.63 -10.31 -11.74
CA ASN A 271 -18.87 -8.88 -11.58
C ASN A 271 -17.94 -8.06 -12.49
N PRO A 272 -18.43 -6.99 -13.16
CA PRO A 272 -17.59 -6.14 -14.02
C PRO A 272 -16.40 -5.43 -13.34
N ALA A 273 -16.34 -5.36 -12.01
CA ALA A 273 -15.20 -4.87 -11.26
C ALA A 273 -14.16 -5.95 -10.91
N PHE A 274 -14.42 -7.22 -11.23
CA PHE A 274 -13.47 -8.29 -11.03
C PHE A 274 -12.41 -8.26 -12.13
N TRP A 275 -11.15 -8.13 -11.73
CA TRP A 275 -9.98 -8.20 -12.61
C TRP A 275 -9.09 -9.36 -12.20
N ASN A 276 -8.66 -10.12 -13.20
CA ASN A 276 -7.60 -11.09 -13.03
C ASN A 276 -6.28 -10.45 -13.47
N VAL A 277 -5.39 -10.28 -12.50
CA VAL A 277 -4.05 -9.74 -12.69
C VAL A 277 -3.08 -10.91 -12.75
N SER A 278 -2.72 -11.33 -13.97
CA SER A 278 -1.76 -12.41 -14.21
C SER A 278 -0.41 -11.84 -14.59
N LEU A 279 0.57 -11.98 -13.72
CA LEU A 279 1.89 -11.38 -13.85
C LEU A 279 2.89 -12.48 -14.17
N GLY A 280 2.96 -12.82 -15.45
CA GLY A 280 3.67 -14.00 -15.91
C GLY A 280 5.15 -13.79 -16.21
N THR A 281 5.66 -12.55 -16.22
CA THR A 281 7.05 -12.25 -16.63
C THR A 281 7.61 -10.99 -15.98
N ASP A 282 8.94 -10.90 -15.88
CA ASP A 282 9.68 -9.68 -15.48
C ASP A 282 9.44 -8.48 -16.42
N GLU A 283 8.95 -8.76 -17.64
CA GLU A 283 8.65 -7.77 -18.68
C GLU A 283 7.23 -7.18 -18.55
N GLY A 284 6.43 -7.72 -17.63
CA GLY A 284 5.06 -7.28 -17.37
C GLY A 284 4.04 -8.42 -17.38
N GLY A 285 2.77 -8.06 -17.20
CA GLY A 285 1.66 -9.02 -17.18
C GLY A 285 0.43 -8.55 -17.93
N ILE A 286 -0.46 -9.50 -18.17
CA ILE A 286 -1.75 -9.28 -18.82
C ILE A 286 -2.81 -9.13 -17.72
N ILE A 287 -3.58 -8.05 -17.81
CA ILE A 287 -4.73 -7.81 -16.94
C ILE A 287 -5.97 -8.10 -17.77
N THR A 288 -6.83 -8.98 -17.25
CA THR A 288 -8.09 -9.36 -17.90
C THR A 288 -9.28 -9.06 -17.01
N ASP A 289 -10.40 -8.72 -17.62
CA ASP A 289 -11.66 -8.57 -16.89
C ASP A 289 -12.29 -9.94 -16.59
N TYR A 290 -13.41 -9.92 -15.87
CA TYR A 290 -14.24 -11.07 -15.52
C TYR A 290 -14.64 -12.01 -16.67
N GLN A 291 -14.60 -11.55 -17.94
CA GLN A 291 -14.92 -12.38 -19.12
C GLN A 291 -13.68 -12.74 -19.95
N GLY A 292 -12.48 -12.43 -19.46
CA GLY A 292 -11.24 -12.66 -20.19
C GLY A 292 -10.95 -11.61 -21.27
N ASN A 293 -11.64 -10.46 -21.28
CA ASN A 293 -11.29 -9.35 -22.16
C ASN A 293 -10.02 -8.68 -21.64
N ILE A 294 -9.17 -8.24 -22.56
CA ILE A 294 -7.83 -7.76 -22.27
C ILE A 294 -7.86 -6.25 -21.99
N LEU A 295 -7.25 -5.82 -20.89
CA LEU A 295 -7.01 -4.41 -20.61
C LEU A 295 -5.99 -3.84 -21.60
N ARG A 296 -6.27 -2.65 -22.12
CA ARG A 296 -5.44 -1.92 -23.09
C ARG A 296 -5.36 -0.47 -22.70
N VAL A 297 -4.30 0.20 -23.15
CA VAL A 297 -4.16 1.66 -23.06
C VAL A 297 -3.79 2.23 -24.43
N THR A 298 -4.40 3.35 -24.78
CA THR A 298 -4.08 4.12 -25.98
C THR A 298 -2.76 4.87 -25.81
N ARG A 299 -1.81 4.69 -26.73
CA ARG A 299 -0.50 5.39 -26.67
C ARG A 299 -0.49 6.74 -27.36
N TYR A 300 -1.52 7.06 -28.17
CA TYR A 300 -1.65 8.31 -28.93
C TYR A 300 -3.12 8.77 -29.06
N GLY A 301 -3.35 9.95 -29.67
CA GLY A 301 -4.68 10.46 -29.99
C GLY A 301 -5.37 11.24 -28.86
N SER A 302 -6.63 11.64 -29.07
CA SER A 302 -7.38 12.50 -28.13
C SER A 302 -7.69 11.84 -26.78
N ASN A 303 -7.77 10.50 -26.76
CA ASN A 303 -7.95 9.72 -25.54
C ASN A 303 -6.63 9.11 -25.07
N TRP A 304 -5.50 9.78 -25.30
CA TRP A 304 -4.17 9.31 -24.92
C TRP A 304 -4.12 8.92 -23.43
N GLY A 305 -3.51 7.76 -23.13
CA GLY A 305 -3.32 7.27 -21.77
C GLY A 305 -4.60 6.78 -21.08
N VAL A 306 -5.73 6.71 -21.78
CA VAL A 306 -6.98 6.20 -21.24
C VAL A 306 -7.07 4.69 -21.48
N VAL A 307 -7.44 3.96 -20.43
CA VAL A 307 -7.55 2.50 -20.46
C VAL A 307 -8.93 2.04 -20.89
N TYR A 308 -8.96 0.92 -21.61
CA TYR A 308 -10.17 0.29 -22.13
C TYR A 308 -10.00 -1.23 -22.14
N THR A 309 -11.09 -1.94 -22.36
CA THR A 309 -11.15 -3.40 -22.46
C THR A 309 -11.47 -3.80 -23.88
N ALA A 310 -10.91 -4.92 -24.34
CA ALA A 310 -11.11 -5.43 -25.70
C ALA A 310 -11.17 -6.96 -25.73
N LYS A 311 -12.00 -7.50 -26.63
CA LYS A 311 -12.07 -8.94 -26.88
C LYS A 311 -10.73 -9.46 -27.44
N PRO A 312 -10.28 -10.66 -27.06
CA PRO A 312 -9.00 -11.22 -27.52
C PRO A 312 -8.83 -11.24 -29.04
N ASP A 313 -9.87 -11.55 -29.81
CA ASP A 313 -9.78 -11.56 -31.27
C ASP A 313 -9.65 -10.17 -31.89
N PHE A 314 -10.23 -9.15 -31.25
CA PHE A 314 -10.12 -7.77 -31.71
C PHE A 314 -8.72 -7.21 -31.51
N VAL A 315 -8.03 -7.62 -30.42
CA VAL A 315 -6.67 -7.17 -30.09
C VAL A 315 -5.69 -7.37 -31.25
N LYS A 316 -5.82 -8.44 -32.02
CA LYS A 316 -4.94 -8.77 -33.15
C LYS A 316 -5.03 -7.74 -34.30
N THR A 317 -6.17 -7.06 -34.41
CA THR A 317 -6.46 -6.09 -35.47
C THR A 317 -6.50 -4.65 -34.97
N ASP A 318 -6.41 -4.45 -33.66
CA ASP A 318 -6.57 -3.15 -33.02
C ASP A 318 -5.28 -2.33 -33.07
N ILE A 319 -5.15 -1.55 -34.15
CA ILE A 319 -4.01 -0.65 -34.40
C ILE A 319 -4.32 0.82 -34.11
N ARG A 320 -5.55 1.17 -33.74
CA ARG A 320 -5.98 2.57 -33.57
C ARG A 320 -5.30 3.18 -32.35
N ASN A 321 -4.60 4.30 -32.54
CA ASN A 321 -3.83 4.97 -31.49
C ASN A 321 -2.66 4.15 -30.91
N SER A 322 -2.19 3.15 -31.68
CA SER A 322 -1.11 2.23 -31.32
C SER A 322 -1.24 1.75 -29.88
N PRO A 323 -2.27 0.97 -29.50
CA PRO A 323 -2.47 0.62 -28.11
C PRO A 323 -1.39 -0.37 -27.60
N THR A 324 -1.33 -0.55 -26.28
CA THR A 324 -0.54 -1.61 -25.64
C THR A 324 -1.35 -2.30 -24.54
N SER A 325 -1.04 -3.58 -24.31
CA SER A 325 -1.52 -4.38 -23.17
C SER A 325 -0.37 -4.84 -22.27
N LEU A 326 0.86 -4.43 -22.58
CA LEU A 326 2.03 -4.73 -21.78
C LEU A 326 2.10 -3.70 -20.66
N PHE A 327 1.79 -4.15 -19.44
CA PHE A 327 1.83 -3.32 -18.25
C PHE A 327 2.98 -3.73 -17.36
N VAL A 328 3.67 -2.72 -16.83
CA VAL A 328 4.66 -2.85 -15.77
C VAL A 328 3.95 -2.65 -14.45
N VAL A 329 4.09 -3.60 -13.53
CA VAL A 329 3.53 -3.51 -12.18
C VAL A 329 4.63 -3.51 -11.14
N THR A 330 4.32 -3.03 -9.93
CA THR A 330 5.27 -3.11 -8.81
C THR A 330 5.59 -4.58 -8.48
N LYS A 331 6.86 -4.86 -8.18
CA LYS A 331 7.45 -6.21 -8.04
C LYS A 331 6.72 -7.13 -7.04
N ASP A 332 6.02 -6.59 -6.05
CA ASP A 332 5.32 -7.38 -5.04
C ASP A 332 4.13 -8.17 -5.58
N LEU A 333 3.68 -7.88 -6.80
CA LEU A 333 2.70 -8.71 -7.48
C LEU A 333 3.33 -9.79 -8.39
N LEU A 334 4.65 -9.71 -8.66
CA LEU A 334 5.36 -10.60 -9.58
C LEU A 334 5.91 -11.88 -8.93
N ASN A 335 5.87 -12.01 -7.59
CA ASN A 335 6.42 -13.16 -6.86
C ASN A 335 5.53 -13.62 -5.70
#